data_AF-A0A832CJB4-F1
#
_entry.id   AF-A0A832CJB4-F1
#
_cell.length_a   1.000
_cell.length_b   1.000
_cell.length_c   1.000
_cell.angle_alpha   90.00
_cell.angle_beta   90.00
_cell.angle_gamma   90.00
#
_symmetry.space_group_name_H-M   'P 1'
#
loop_
_entity.id
_entity.type
_entity.pdbx_description
1 polymer ?
#
loop_
_entity_poly.entity_id
_entity_poly.type
_entity_poly.pdbx_seq_one_letter_code
_entity_poly.pdbx_strand_id
1 'polypeptide(L)' 'MSFSGFVHLHLHTEYSLLDGAIRIEDVIKRAVEFDMPALAITDHSNI' A
#
# COMPACT_ATOMS: atom_id res chain seq x y z
N MET A 1 8.43 10.55 -17.60
CA MET A 1 7.71 9.42 -16.98
C MET A 1 6.31 9.89 -16.68
N SER A 2 5.30 9.15 -17.13
CA SER A 2 3.90 9.43 -16.78
C SER A 2 3.56 8.57 -15.58
N PHE A 3 3.09 9.19 -14.49
CA PHE A 3 2.60 8.45 -13.33
C PHE A 3 1.29 7.74 -13.66
N SER A 4 0.99 6.68 -12.92
CA SER A 4 -0.33 6.02 -12.92
C SER A 4 -1.42 7.05 -12.59
N GLY A 5 -2.54 6.99 -13.32
CA GLY A 5 -3.75 7.79 -13.03
C GLY A 5 -4.54 7.31 -11.80
N PHE A 6 -3.98 6.37 -11.04
CA PHE A 6 -4.59 5.72 -9.89
C PHE A 6 -3.58 5.56 -8.74
N VAL A 7 -4.06 5.75 -7.52
CA VAL A 7 -3.32 5.56 -6.26
C VAL A 7 -4.19 4.81 -5.26
N HIS A 8 -3.58 3.89 -4.51
CA HIS A 8 -4.27 3.22 -3.40
C HIS A 8 -4.24 4.11 -2.16
N LEU A 9 -5.42 4.43 -1.63
CA LEU A 9 -5.59 5.25 -0.42
C LEU A 9 -6.13 4.46 0.78
N HIS A 10 -6.41 3.16 0.59
CA HIS A 10 -6.88 2.25 1.63
C HIS A 10 -6.21 0.90 1.40
N LEU A 11 -5.30 0.53 2.29
CA LEU A 11 -4.55 -0.72 2.21
C LEU A 11 -4.19 -1.22 3.61
N HIS A 12 -4.40 -2.51 3.84
CA HIS A 12 -4.05 -3.19 5.07
C HIS A 12 -2.80 -4.05 4.88
N THR A 13 -1.78 -3.84 5.71
CA THR A 13 -0.50 -4.56 5.73
C THR A 13 -0.53 -5.68 6.75
N GLU A 14 0.55 -6.45 6.86
CA GLU A 14 0.77 -7.49 7.88
C GLU A 14 0.61 -6.99 9.34
N TYR A 15 0.59 -5.68 9.57
CA TYR A 15 0.30 -5.08 10.89
C TYR A 15 -1.21 -4.91 11.16
N SER A 16 -2.08 -5.06 10.17
CA SER A 16 -3.53 -5.13 10.38
C SER A 16 -3.92 -6.52 10.87
N LEU A 17 -3.95 -6.70 12.20
CA LEU A 17 -4.13 -8.02 12.83
C LEU A 17 -5.46 -8.73 12.50
N LEU A 18 -6.46 -7.97 12.03
CA LEU A 18 -7.77 -8.52 11.70
C LEU A 18 -7.77 -9.26 10.35
N ASP A 19 -7.07 -8.73 9.35
CA ASP A 19 -7.23 -9.13 7.94
C ASP A 19 -6.01 -8.87 7.03
N GLY A 20 -4.94 -8.28 7.57
CA GLY A 20 -3.78 -7.87 6.82
C GLY A 20 -2.76 -8.98 6.62
N ALA A 21 -2.37 -9.22 5.36
CA ALA A 21 -1.47 -10.32 5.00
C ALA A 21 -0.25 -9.90 4.15
N ILE A 22 -0.14 -8.61 3.80
CA ILE A 22 0.88 -8.14 2.86
C ILE A 22 1.98 -7.34 3.55
N ARG A 23 3.25 -7.62 3.21
CA ARG A 23 4.39 -6.93 3.80
C ARG A 23 4.56 -5.53 3.25
N ILE A 24 5.02 -4.60 4.09
CA ILE A 24 5.24 -3.21 3.69
C ILE A 24 6.23 -3.11 2.51
N GLU A 25 7.34 -3.84 2.56
CA GLU A 25 8.36 -3.81 1.50
C GLU A 25 7.83 -4.27 0.13
N ASP A 26 6.99 -5.31 0.13
CA ASP A 26 6.44 -5.88 -1.10
C ASP A 26 5.43 -4.93 -1.73
N VAL A 27 4.61 -4.28 -0.90
CA VAL A 27 3.68 -3.23 -1.31
C VAL A 27 4.39 -2.03 -1.93
N ILE A 28 5.47 -1.56 -1.31
CA ILE A 28 6.25 -0.42 -1.83
C ILE A 28 6.87 -0.76 -3.18
N LYS A 29 7.48 -1.94 -3.31
CA LYS A 29 8.01 -2.43 -4.60
C LYS A 29 6.92 -2.43 -5.67
N ARG A 30 5.73 -2.92 -5.32
CA ARG A 30 4.60 -2.99 -6.25
C ARG A 30 4.10 -1.60 -6.67
N ALA A 31 4.04 -0.65 -5.75
CA ALA A 31 3.66 0.73 -6.05
C ALA A 31 4.64 1.38 -7.05
N VAL A 32 5.94 1.14 -6.88
CA VAL A 32 7.00 1.62 -7.80
C VAL A 32 6.87 0.96 -9.17
N GLU A 33 6.66 -0.36 -9.24
CA GLU A 33 6.47 -1.10 -10.50
C GLU A 33 5.27 -0.59 -11.32
N PHE A 34 4.26 -0.05 -10.64
CA PHE A 34 3.05 0.48 -11.27
C PHE A 34 3.11 1.99 -11.52
N ASP A 35 4.26 2.64 -11.35
CA ASP A 35 4.40 4.09 -11.46
C ASP A 35 3.38 4.86 -10.58
N MET A 36 3.00 4.31 -9.42
CA MET A 36 2.14 5.00 -8.46
C MET A 36 2.96 6.06 -7.72
N PRO A 37 2.60 7.36 -7.80
CA PRO A 37 3.38 8.43 -7.19
C PRO A 37 3.25 8.46 -5.65
N ALA A 38 2.20 7.84 -5.12
CA ALA A 38 1.91 7.76 -3.69
C ALA A 38 1.06 6.51 -3.39
N LEU A 39 1.06 6.14 -2.11
CA LEU A 39 0.30 5.03 -1.54
C LEU A 39 -0.02 5.38 -0.08
N ALA A 40 -1.22 5.04 0.39
CA ALA A 40 -1.56 5.07 1.81
C ALA A 40 -1.65 3.65 2.40
N ILE A 41 -1.23 3.53 3.66
CA ILE A 41 -1.46 2.37 4.53
C ILE A 41 -2.45 2.83 5.60
N THR A 42 -3.45 1.99 5.87
CA THR A 42 -4.59 2.32 6.75
C THR A 42 -4.97 1.10 7.59
N ASP A 43 -4.07 0.60 8.42
CA ASP A 43 -4.27 -0.63 9.19
C ASP A 43 -5.38 -0.51 10.25
N HIS A 44 -6.05 -1.63 10.56
CA HIS A 44 -7.11 -1.60 11.59
C HIS A 44 -6.54 -1.37 12.98
N SER A 45 -7.05 -0.34 13.68
CA SER A 45 -6.71 -0.04 15.08
C SER A 45 -5.20 0.04 15.35
N ASN A 46 -4.45 0.48 14.35
CA ASN A 46 -3.01 0.72 14.37
C ASN A 46 -2.72 2.12 13.76
N ILE A 47 -1.45 2.47 13.55
CA ILE A 47 -1.00 3.67 12.83
C ILE A 47 -1.56 3.73 11.41
#